data_AF-A0A2V5UUW8-F1
#
_entry.id   AF-A0A2V5UUW8-F1
#
_cell.length_a   1.000
_cell.length_b   1.000
_cell.length_c   1.000
_cell.angle_alpha   90.00
_cell.angle_beta   90.00
_cell.angle_gamma   90.00
#
_symmetry.space_group_name_H-M   'P 1'
#
loop_
_entity.id
_entity.type
_entity.pdbx_description
1 polymer ?
#
loop_
_entity_poly.entity_id
_entity_poly.type
_entity_poly.pdbx_seq_one_letter_code
_entity_poly.pdbx_strand_id
1 'polypeptide(L)'
;MTQYGLIAEEVAEVNPDLVLHGKTGIDTVRYEQINAMLLNEFLKEHKKVEDLQATVAQQDKEMEVLTAQRNEQAAQIQKVSAHLEVSKPAPQVVANKQ
;
A
#
# COMPACT_ATOMS: atom_id res chain seq x y z
N MET A 1 10.24 14.82 36.43
CA MET A 1 10.21 14.96 34.97
C MET A 1 10.97 13.79 34.39
N THR A 2 10.33 12.95 33.58
CA THR A 2 11.00 11.87 32.87
C THR A 2 11.66 12.47 31.63
N GLN A 3 12.99 12.40 31.56
CA GLN A 3 13.71 12.74 30.33
C GLN A 3 13.83 11.47 29.49
N TYR A 4 13.35 11.55 28.25
CA TYR A 4 13.56 10.54 27.22
C TYR A 4 14.70 11.02 26.32
N GLY A 5 15.65 10.14 26.03
CA GLY A 5 16.84 10.45 25.24
C GLY A 5 17.46 9.18 24.69
N LEU A 6 18.41 9.35 23.77
CA LEU A 6 19.17 8.24 23.21
C LEU A 6 20.26 7.81 24.19
N ILE A 7 20.49 6.50 24.30
CA ILE A 7 21.57 5.93 25.10
C ILE A 7 22.85 5.98 24.24
N ALA A 8 23.90 6.59 24.76
CA ALA A 8 25.11 6.85 23.97
C ALA A 8 25.81 5.56 23.55
N GLU A 9 25.80 4.55 24.39
CA GLU A 9 26.32 3.22 24.11
C GLU A 9 25.56 2.55 22.95
N GLU A 10 24.22 2.58 22.97
CA GLU A 10 23.39 2.02 21.89
C GLU A 10 23.59 2.77 20.56
N VAL A 11 23.73 4.10 20.63
CA VAL A 11 24.04 4.91 19.43
C VAL A 11 25.41 4.57 18.89
N ALA A 12 26.41 4.32 19.75
CA ALA A 12 27.76 3.96 19.33
C ALA A 12 27.82 2.57 18.67
N GLU A 13 26.96 1.63 19.06
CA GLU A 13 26.83 0.33 18.39
C GLU A 13 26.32 0.46 16.96
N VAL A 14 25.38 1.39 16.72
CA VAL A 14 24.80 1.63 15.39
C VAL A 14 25.70 2.53 14.53
N ASN A 15 26.22 3.61 15.11
CA ASN A 15 27.11 4.56 14.45
C ASN A 15 28.03 5.29 15.47
N PRO A 16 29.30 4.86 15.61
CA PRO A 16 30.27 5.45 16.53
C PRO A 16 30.58 6.93 16.28
N ASP A 17 30.39 7.44 15.06
CA ASP A 17 30.68 8.85 14.73
C ASP A 17 29.67 9.81 15.36
N LEU A 18 28.51 9.30 15.78
CA LEU A 18 27.43 10.07 16.40
C LEU A 18 27.59 10.23 17.91
N VAL A 19 28.69 9.76 18.48
CA VAL A 19 28.99 9.90 19.92
C VAL A 19 30.28 10.67 20.17
N LEU A 20 30.38 11.24 21.36
CA LEU A 20 31.58 11.87 21.89
C LEU A 20 32.23 10.94 22.91
N HIS A 21 33.55 10.78 22.81
CA HIS A 21 34.34 10.01 23.76
C HIS A 21 34.99 10.95 24.78
N GLY A 22 34.79 10.66 26.05
CA GLY A 22 35.43 11.31 27.19
C GLY A 22 36.67 10.53 27.64
N LYS A 23 37.20 10.90 28.80
CA LYS A 23 38.44 10.30 29.35
C LYS A 23 38.30 8.84 29.77
N THR A 24 37.08 8.36 29.98
CA THR A 24 36.78 7.03 30.55
C THR A 24 35.89 6.16 29.66
N GLY A 25 35.55 6.60 28.44
CA GLY A 25 34.62 5.89 27.55
C GLY A 25 33.74 6.84 26.74
N ILE A 26 32.58 6.36 26.28
CA ILE A 26 31.57 7.17 25.61
C ILE A 26 30.93 8.11 26.64
N ASP A 27 30.85 9.40 26.32
CA ASP A 27 30.44 10.45 27.25
C ASP A 27 29.04 10.99 26.92
N THR A 28 28.75 11.23 25.63
CA THR A 28 27.42 11.69 25.22
C THR A 28 27.17 11.51 23.72
N VAL A 29 25.91 11.68 23.32
CA VAL A 29 25.46 11.66 21.93
C VAL A 29 25.62 13.05 21.30
N ARG A 30 26.00 13.11 20.02
CA ARG A 30 26.04 14.34 19.22
C ARG A 30 24.63 14.73 18.76
N TYR A 31 23.80 15.20 19.69
CA TYR A 31 22.40 15.53 19.43
C TYR A 31 22.19 16.52 18.27
N GLU A 32 23.01 17.55 18.14
CA GLU A 32 22.90 18.50 17.03
C GLU A 32 23.10 17.85 15.65
N GLN A 33 24.06 16.93 15.55
CA GLN A 33 24.34 16.21 14.31
C GLN A 33 23.23 15.21 13.99
N ILE A 34 22.71 14.52 15.01
CA ILE A 34 21.56 13.63 14.86
C ILE A 34 20.31 14.41 14.43
N ASN A 35 20.03 15.56 15.05
CA ASN A 35 18.86 16.38 14.72
C ASN A 35 18.92 16.86 13.25
N ALA A 36 20.09 17.29 12.77
CA ALA A 36 20.28 17.67 11.38
C ALA A 36 20.09 16.49 10.41
N MET A 37 20.62 15.31 10.76
CA MET A 37 20.40 14.08 9.98
C MET A 37 18.93 13.65 9.99
N LEU A 38 18.27 13.69 11.15
CA LEU A 38 16.85 13.36 11.31
C LEU A 38 15.96 14.28 10.49
N LEU A 39 16.27 15.57 10.39
CA LEU A 39 15.49 16.48 9.54
C LEU A 39 15.55 16.03 8.07
N ASN A 40 16.73 15.64 7.58
CA ASN A 40 16.88 15.15 6.21
C ASN A 40 16.08 13.86 5.97
N GLU A 41 16.22 12.89 6.88
CA GLU A 41 15.48 11.61 6.80
C GLU A 41 13.97 11.81 6.96
N PHE A 42 13.54 12.71 7.85
CA PHE A 42 12.13 13.08 7.99
C PHE A 42 11.55 13.65 6.70
N LEU A 43 12.28 14.56 6.03
CA LEU A 43 11.83 15.13 4.75
C LEU A 43 11.76 14.07 3.64
N LYS A 44 12.72 13.13 3.60
CA LYS A 44 12.70 12.00 2.64
C LYS A 44 11.51 11.09 2.87
N GLU A 45 11.30 10.65 4.11
CA GLU A 45 10.18 9.76 4.45
C GLU A 45 8.84 10.47 4.27
N HIS A 46 8.74 11.76 4.59
CA HIS A 46 7.53 12.56 4.32
C HIS A 46 7.19 12.58 2.83
N LYS A 47 8.17 12.87 1.97
CA LYS A 47 7.97 12.83 0.51
C LYS A 47 7.55 11.44 0.02
N LYS A 48 8.16 10.38 0.54
CA LYS A 48 7.77 9.00 0.21
C LYS A 48 6.33 8.70 0.63
N VAL A 49 5.89 9.21 1.78
CA VAL A 49 4.49 9.10 2.22
C VAL A 49 3.56 9.85 1.27
N GLU A 50 3.91 11.05 0.81
CA GLU A 50 3.12 11.78 -0.18
C GLU A 50 3.00 11.01 -1.51
N ASP A 51 4.11 10.46 -2.01
CA ASP A 51 4.13 9.65 -3.24
C ASP A 51 3.29 8.37 -3.10
N LEU A 52 3.33 7.72 -1.93
CA LEU A 52 2.48 6.56 -1.63
C LEU A 52 1.01 6.95 -1.55
N GLN A 53 0.66 8.07 -0.91
CA GLN A 53 -0.72 8.57 -0.86
C GLN A 53 -1.27 8.87 -2.25
N ALA A 54 -0.46 9.49 -3.13
CA ALA A 54 -0.84 9.73 -4.51
C ALA A 54 -1.07 8.42 -5.28
N THR A 55 -0.21 7.41 -5.07
CA THR A 55 -0.35 6.09 -5.69
C THR A 55 -1.61 5.38 -5.23
N VAL A 56 -1.90 5.39 -3.93
CA VAL A 56 -3.12 4.78 -3.37
C VAL A 56 -4.37 5.46 -3.93
N ALA A 57 -4.40 6.79 -3.98
CA ALA A 57 -5.52 7.52 -4.56
C ALA A 57 -5.73 7.22 -6.06
N GLN A 58 -4.66 6.95 -6.81
CA GLN A 58 -4.76 6.52 -8.20
C GLN A 58 -5.30 5.08 -8.31
N GLN A 59 -4.82 4.17 -7.46
CA GLN A 59 -5.30 2.79 -7.42
C GLN A 59 -6.78 2.70 -7.05
N ASP A 60 -7.26 3.52 -6.12
CA ASP A 60 -8.68 3.56 -5.72
C ASP A 60 -9.56 3.94 -6.93
N LYS A 61 -9.17 4.95 -7.72
CA LYS A 61 -9.88 5.34 -8.94
C LYS A 61 -9.90 4.23 -9.99
N GLU A 62 -8.77 3.56 -10.19
CA GLU A 62 -8.69 2.43 -11.12
C GLU A 62 -9.59 1.28 -10.68
N MET A 63 -9.67 1.01 -9.37
CA MET A 63 -10.54 0.00 -8.80
C MET A 63 -12.02 0.31 -8.98
N GLU A 64 -12.42 1.59 -8.83
CA GLU A 64 -13.78 2.04 -9.13
C GLU A 64 -14.15 1.79 -10.60
N VAL A 65 -13.25 2.16 -11.53
CA VAL A 65 -13.45 1.94 -12.97
C VAL A 65 -13.59 0.45 -13.29
N LEU A 66 -12.70 -0.39 -12.75
CA LEU A 66 -12.75 -1.84 -12.97
C LEU A 66 -14.03 -2.45 -12.38
N THR A 67 -14.49 -1.96 -11.23
CA THR A 67 -15.73 -2.42 -10.61
C THR A 67 -16.95 -2.06 -11.47
N ALA A 68 -16.99 -0.86 -12.04
CA ALA A 68 -18.04 -0.45 -12.96
C ALA A 68 -18.07 -1.31 -14.23
N GLN A 69 -16.90 -1.52 -14.85
CA GLN A 69 -16.76 -2.39 -16.04
C GLN A 69 -17.22 -3.82 -15.75
N ARG A 70 -16.81 -4.38 -14.60
CA ARG A 70 -17.22 -5.73 -14.18
C ARG A 70 -18.74 -5.84 -14.01
N ASN A 71 -19.39 -4.82 -13.46
CA ASN A 71 -20.84 -4.81 -13.29
C ASN A 71 -21.57 -4.69 -14.64
N GLU A 72 -21.04 -3.88 -15.55
CA GLU A 72 -21.56 -3.79 -16.92
C GLU A 72 -21.46 -5.13 -17.65
N GLN A 73 -20.31 -5.80 -17.58
CA GLN A 73 -20.11 -7.12 -18.16
C GLN A 73 -21.10 -8.15 -17.58
N ALA A 74 -21.33 -8.12 -16.26
CA ALA A 74 -22.31 -9.00 -15.62
C ALA A 74 -23.73 -8.78 -16.18
N ALA A 75 -24.14 -7.53 -16.39
CA ALA A 75 -25.43 -7.21 -16.99
C ALA A 75 -25.53 -7.65 -18.46
N GLN A 76 -24.47 -7.48 -19.24
CA GLN A 76 -24.41 -7.95 -20.62
C GLN A 76 -24.52 -9.49 -20.70
N ILE A 77 -23.84 -10.22 -19.82
CA ILE A 77 -23.93 -11.68 -19.72
C ILE A 77 -25.37 -12.10 -19.41
N GLN A 78 -26.01 -11.48 -18.40
CA GLN A 78 -27.41 -11.78 -18.07
C GLN A 78 -28.35 -11.57 -19.26
N LYS A 79 -28.17 -10.48 -20.01
CA LYS A 79 -28.95 -10.20 -21.21
C LYS A 79 -28.76 -11.25 -22.30
N VAL A 80 -27.51 -11.65 -22.57
CA VAL A 80 -27.20 -12.70 -23.56
C VAL A 80 -27.80 -14.04 -23.13
N SER A 81 -27.69 -14.41 -21.85
CA SER A 81 -28.29 -15.64 -21.30
C SER A 81 -29.81 -15.66 -21.49
N ALA A 82 -30.50 -14.55 -21.24
CA ALA A 82 -31.94 -14.44 -21.44
C ALA A 82 -32.33 -14.64 -22.92
N HIS A 83 -31.60 -14.03 -23.86
CA HIS A 83 -31.85 -14.21 -25.29
C HIS A 83 -31.64 -15.66 -25.76
N LEU A 84 -30.65 -16.35 -25.20
CA LEU A 84 -30.38 -17.75 -25.53
C LEU A 84 -31.48 -18.69 -25.02
N GLU A 85 -31.99 -18.48 -23.80
CA GLU A 85 -33.10 -19.28 -23.26
C GLU A 85 -34.41 -19.08 -24.06
N VAL A 86 -34.67 -17.87 -24.56
CA VAL A 86 -35.85 -17.61 -25.43
C VAL A 86 -35.69 -18.24 -26.82
N SER A 87 -34.46 -18.44 -27.29
CA SER A 87 -34.16 -19.01 -28.62
C SER A 87 -34.10 -20.54 -28.63
N LYS A 88 -34.34 -21.20 -27.49
CA LYS A 88 -34.34 -22.67 -27.38
C LYS A 88 -35.54 -23.23 -28.15
N PRO A 89 -35.35 -24.07 -29.20
CA PRO A 89 -36.46 -24.67 -29.92
C PRO A 89 -37.27 -25.57 -28.99
N ALA A 90 -38.61 -25.53 -29.11
CA ALA A 90 -39.48 -26.47 -28.40
C ALA A 90 -39.09 -27.92 -28.75
N PRO A 91 -39.12 -28.87 -27.79
CA PRO A 91 -38.82 -30.27 -28.06
C PRO A 91 -39.72 -30.78 -29.19
N GLN A 92 -39.15 -31.01 -30.37
CA GLN A 92 -39.87 -31.70 -31.44
C GLN A 92 -39.98 -33.16 -31.03
N VAL A 93 -41.13 -33.53 -30.49
CA VAL A 93 -41.47 -34.92 -30.20
C VAL A 93 -41.65 -35.61 -31.55
N VAL A 94 -40.65 -36.37 -31.98
CA VAL A 94 -40.79 -37.25 -33.14
C VAL A 94 -41.73 -38.38 -32.72
N ALA A 95 -43.00 -38.28 -33.08
CA ALA A 95 -43.96 -39.36 -32.92
C ALA A 95 -43.61 -40.47 -33.92
N ASN A 96 -42.69 -41.34 -33.53
CA ASN A 96 -42.33 -42.50 -34.33
C ASN A 96 -43.45 -43.55 -34.17
N LYS A 97 -44.36 -43.62 -35.15
CA LYS A 97 -45.33 -44.71 -35.28
C LYS A 97 -44.78 -45.74 -36.28
N GLN A 98 -44.12 -46.78 -35.78
CA GLN A 98 -44.00 -48.08 -36.43
C GLN A 98 -43.90 -49.17 -35.38
#